data_AF-A0A7S4J1P5-F1
#
_entry.id   AF-A0A7S4J1P5-F1
#
_cell.length_a   1.000
_cell.length_b   1.000
_cell.length_c   1.000
_cell.angle_alpha   90.00
_cell.angle_beta   90.00
_cell.angle_gamma   90.00
#
_symmetry.space_group_name_H-M   'P 1'
#
loop_
_entity.id
_entity.type
_entity.pdbx_description
1 polymer ?
#
loop_
_entity_poly.entity_id
_entity_poly.type
_entity_poly.pdbx_seq_one_letter_code
_entity_poly.pdbx_strand_id
1 'polypeptide(L)'
;KILLSQRRRWINSTFHNMWELLKVHSMCGVCLFSMKTVVIADMIATMILPASLAYSGYFIYLVFGQGEPINQTVFVTYGIIIGCQLLVFMVRARWDYFLWFFAYIILGVPLFYFALPLYAFWHMDDLSWGQTRRVDVTDSVLDSAVDAEGAMKERRELAQGGRDTEFEGAMTGVAAGDEQQIEYRFQDEI
;
A
#
# COMPACT_ATOMS: atom_id res chain seq x y z
N LYS A 1 6.06 8.26 8.25
CA LYS A 1 4.95 7.48 7.64
C LYS A 1 5.47 6.36 6.73
N ILE A 2 6.39 6.64 5.79
CA ILE A 2 6.94 5.63 4.85
C ILE A 2 7.58 4.44 5.58
N LEU A 3 8.46 4.65 6.57
CA LEU A 3 9.15 3.56 7.28
C LEU A 3 8.20 2.61 8.05
N LEU A 4 7.16 3.15 8.67
CA LEU A 4 6.14 2.34 9.38
C LEU A 4 5.29 1.54 8.38
N SER A 5 4.88 2.15 7.26
CA SER A 5 4.15 1.44 6.21
C SER A 5 4.96 0.32 5.57
N GLN A 6 6.27 0.51 5.42
CA GLN A 6 7.17 -0.54 4.94
C GLN A 6 7.22 -1.66 5.97
N ARG A 7 7.60 -1.38 7.22
CA ARG A 7 7.69 -2.39 8.28
C ARG A 7 6.40 -3.20 8.44
N ARG A 8 5.23 -2.56 8.37
CA ARG A 8 3.93 -3.25 8.37
C ARG A 8 3.80 -4.24 7.20
N ARG A 9 4.17 -3.86 5.97
CA ARG A 9 4.14 -4.75 4.79
C ARG A 9 5.10 -5.92 4.93
N TRP A 10 6.32 -5.68 5.44
CA TRP A 10 7.30 -6.75 5.72
C TRP A 10 6.74 -7.75 6.72
N ILE A 11 6.11 -7.27 7.81
CA ILE A 11 5.50 -8.12 8.83
C ILE A 11 4.33 -8.91 8.24
N ASN A 12 3.42 -8.26 7.50
CA ASN A 12 2.26 -8.94 6.93
C ASN A 12 2.68 -10.03 5.92
N SER A 13 3.65 -9.73 5.04
CA SER A 13 4.21 -10.72 4.12
C SER A 13 4.92 -11.86 4.84
N THR A 14 5.59 -11.60 5.97
CA THR A 14 6.23 -12.65 6.77
C THR A 14 5.18 -13.58 7.36
N PHE A 15 4.11 -13.03 7.92
CA PHE A 15 3.00 -13.83 8.46
C PHE A 15 2.32 -14.65 7.36
N HIS A 16 1.97 -14.05 6.23
CA HIS A 16 1.40 -14.78 5.10
C HIS A 16 2.34 -15.85 4.54
N ASN A 17 3.65 -15.59 4.48
CA ASN A 17 4.64 -16.56 4.05
C ASN A 17 4.74 -17.74 5.02
N MET A 18 4.84 -17.47 6.32
CA MET A 18 4.86 -18.54 7.33
C MET A 18 3.55 -19.33 7.33
N TRP A 19 2.42 -18.66 7.14
CA TRP A 19 1.11 -19.30 7.00
C TRP A 19 1.02 -20.21 5.77
N GLU A 20 1.59 -19.78 4.64
CA GLU A 20 1.62 -20.60 3.42
C GLU A 20 2.58 -21.79 3.57
N LEU A 21 3.74 -21.59 4.21
CA LEU A 21 4.65 -22.67 4.58
C LEU A 21 3.97 -23.72 5.45
N LEU A 22 3.05 -23.32 6.34
CA LEU A 22 2.24 -24.27 7.11
C LEU A 22 1.31 -25.12 6.26
N LYS A 23 0.90 -24.70 5.07
CA LYS A 23 0.01 -25.49 4.19
C LYS A 23 0.75 -26.53 3.36
N VAL A 24 2.06 -26.40 3.19
CA VAL A 24 2.88 -27.35 2.42
C VAL A 24 2.96 -28.70 3.16
N HIS A 25 2.51 -29.76 2.50
CA HIS A 25 2.43 -31.12 3.06
C HIS A 25 3.76 -31.90 3.02
N SER A 26 4.72 -31.51 2.17
CA SER A 26 5.96 -32.26 1.91
C SER A 26 7.12 -31.93 2.86
N MET A 27 6.87 -31.46 4.08
CA MET A 27 7.95 -31.15 5.02
C MET A 27 8.39 -32.40 5.79
N CYS A 28 9.67 -32.75 5.66
CA CYS A 28 10.29 -33.83 6.41
C CYS A 28 10.32 -33.50 7.91
N GLY A 29 9.87 -34.43 8.75
CA GLY A 29 9.98 -34.28 10.20
C GLY A 29 9.28 -35.37 11.00
N VAL A 30 9.92 -35.80 12.09
CA VAL A 30 9.36 -36.73 13.07
C VAL A 30 8.61 -35.91 14.12
N CYS A 31 7.27 -36.06 14.19
CA CYS A 31 6.37 -35.48 15.22
C CYS A 31 6.76 -34.09 15.78
N LEU A 32 7.22 -34.03 17.04
CA LEU A 32 7.55 -32.78 17.77
C LEU A 32 8.82 -32.08 17.28
N PHE A 33 9.68 -32.77 16.52
CA PHE A 33 10.89 -32.21 15.92
C PHE A 33 10.71 -31.95 14.42
N SER A 34 9.45 -31.84 13.96
CA SER A 34 9.17 -31.43 12.59
C SER A 34 9.34 -29.92 12.42
N MET A 35 9.85 -29.52 11.26
CA MET A 35 9.94 -28.11 10.87
C MET A 35 8.59 -27.40 10.96
N LYS A 36 7.49 -28.13 10.70
CA LYS A 36 6.12 -27.61 10.81
C LYS A 36 5.75 -27.22 12.24
N THR A 37 6.11 -28.05 13.23
CA THR A 37 5.82 -27.79 14.65
C THR A 37 6.58 -26.56 15.16
N VAL A 38 7.85 -26.41 14.74
CA VAL A 38 8.67 -25.23 15.09
C VAL A 38 8.09 -23.95 14.50
N VAL A 39 7.64 -23.97 13.23
CA VAL A 39 7.00 -22.80 12.60
C VAL A 39 5.68 -22.41 13.28
N ILE A 40 4.86 -23.39 13.68
CA ILE A 40 3.64 -23.11 14.46
C ILE A 40 3.99 -22.51 15.82
N ALA A 41 4.98 -23.08 16.52
CA ALA A 41 5.42 -22.57 17.82
C ALA A 41 5.96 -21.13 17.71
N ASP A 42 6.72 -20.82 16.65
CA ASP A 42 7.25 -19.48 16.39
C ASP A 42 6.12 -18.46 16.09
N MET A 43 5.12 -18.85 15.30
CA MET A 43 3.94 -18.02 15.06
C MET A 43 3.14 -17.73 16.34
N ILE A 44 2.99 -18.71 17.23
CA ILE A 44 2.33 -18.50 18.53
C ILE A 44 3.19 -17.63 19.45
N ALA A 45 4.50 -17.89 19.51
CA ALA A 45 5.42 -17.14 20.34
C ALA A 45 5.42 -15.66 19.94
N THR A 46 5.52 -15.37 18.64
CA THR A 46 5.52 -13.98 18.12
C THR A 46 4.21 -13.23 18.41
N MET A 47 3.07 -13.94 18.49
CA MET A 47 1.79 -13.35 18.88
C MET A 47 1.69 -13.08 20.40
N ILE A 48 2.34 -13.92 21.22
CA ILE A 48 2.36 -13.79 22.68
C ILE A 48 3.31 -12.68 23.16
N LEU A 49 4.41 -12.40 22.44
CA LEU A 49 5.43 -11.41 22.82
C LEU A 49 4.88 -10.04 23.30
N PRO A 50 3.96 -9.35 22.59
CA PRO A 50 3.41 -8.08 23.06
C PRO A 50 2.61 -8.24 24.37
N ALA A 51 1.86 -9.33 24.52
CA ALA A 51 1.13 -9.61 25.76
C ALA A 51 2.08 -9.89 26.92
N SER A 52 3.15 -10.66 26.70
CA SER A 52 4.18 -10.93 27.70
C SER A 52 4.84 -9.65 28.22
N LEU A 53 5.14 -8.68 27.34
CA LEU A 53 5.71 -7.40 27.77
C LEU A 53 4.74 -6.60 28.65
N ALA A 54 3.46 -6.60 28.33
CA ALA A 54 2.43 -5.96 29.15
C ALA A 54 2.32 -6.61 30.54
N TYR A 55 2.33 -7.95 30.62
CA TYR A 55 2.33 -8.67 31.90
C TYR A 55 3.60 -8.42 32.72
N SER A 56 4.78 -8.34 32.08
CA SER A 56 6.02 -7.99 32.77
C SER A 56 5.95 -6.57 33.37
N GLY A 57 5.38 -5.60 32.65
CA GLY A 57 5.16 -4.25 33.17
C GLY A 57 4.17 -4.21 34.34
N TYR A 58 3.07 -4.96 34.24
CA TYR A 58 2.11 -5.09 35.33
C TYR A 58 2.71 -5.75 36.58
N PHE A 59 3.55 -6.77 36.40
CA PHE A 59 4.28 -7.41 37.50
C PHE A 59 5.20 -6.42 38.23
N ILE A 60 5.94 -5.59 37.50
CA ILE A 60 6.78 -4.53 38.08
C ILE A 60 5.91 -3.55 38.89
N TYR A 61 4.74 -3.16 38.37
CA TYR A 61 3.81 -2.28 39.09
C TYR A 61 3.31 -2.91 40.40
N LEU A 62 2.94 -4.19 40.41
CA LEU A 62 2.51 -4.86 41.64
C LEU A 62 3.61 -4.91 42.71
N VAL A 63 4.84 -5.23 42.30
CA VAL A 63 5.99 -5.35 43.21
C VAL A 63 6.40 -4.01 43.80
N PHE A 64 6.57 -2.99 42.96
CA PHE A 64 7.07 -1.68 43.42
C PHE A 64 5.97 -0.73 43.88
N GLY A 65 4.75 -0.86 43.35
CA GLY A 65 3.63 0.03 43.65
C GLY A 65 2.78 -0.43 44.81
N GLN A 66 2.51 -1.73 44.92
CA GLN A 66 1.62 -2.28 45.97
C GLN A 66 2.36 -3.06 47.06
N GLY A 67 3.62 -3.46 46.82
CA GLY A 67 4.42 -4.18 47.83
C GLY A 67 3.92 -5.59 48.14
N GLU A 68 3.17 -6.19 47.21
CA GLU A 68 2.65 -7.55 47.36
C GLU A 68 3.79 -8.58 47.53
N PRO A 69 3.61 -9.63 48.35
CA PRO A 69 4.61 -10.66 48.54
C PRO A 69 4.92 -11.36 47.21
N ILE A 70 6.18 -11.24 46.78
CA ILE A 70 6.63 -11.78 45.49
C ILE A 70 6.66 -13.30 45.56
N ASN A 71 6.02 -13.97 44.60
CA ASN A 71 6.19 -15.42 44.44
C ASN A 71 7.63 -15.74 44.06
N GLN A 72 8.33 -16.44 44.94
CA GLN A 72 9.75 -16.78 44.78
C GLN A 72 10.03 -17.53 43.48
N THR A 73 9.11 -18.39 43.02
CA THR A 73 9.27 -19.14 41.77
C THR A 73 9.38 -18.18 40.58
N VAL A 74 8.51 -17.18 40.50
CA VAL A 74 8.51 -16.19 39.39
C VAL A 74 9.81 -15.39 39.40
N PHE A 75 10.24 -14.93 40.58
CA PHE A 75 11.47 -14.18 40.73
C PHE A 75 12.70 -14.98 40.28
N VAL A 76 12.82 -16.24 40.72
CA VAL A 76 13.92 -17.13 40.34
C VAL A 76 13.90 -17.41 38.84
N THR A 77 12.73 -17.70 38.25
CA THR A 77 12.63 -17.96 36.81
C THR A 77 13.03 -16.75 35.97
N TYR A 78 12.54 -15.55 36.30
CA TYR A 78 12.96 -14.32 35.61
C TYR A 78 14.45 -14.02 35.81
N GLY A 79 14.98 -14.27 37.01
CA GLY A 79 16.41 -14.15 37.31
C GLY A 79 17.28 -15.07 36.44
N ILE A 80 16.87 -16.32 36.24
CA ILE A 80 17.57 -17.27 35.36
C ILE A 80 17.53 -16.79 33.90
N ILE A 81 16.38 -16.33 33.41
CA ILE A 81 16.22 -15.87 32.01
C ILE A 81 17.10 -14.64 31.75
N ILE A 82 17.01 -13.61 32.61
CA ILE A 82 17.81 -12.39 32.47
C ILE A 82 19.30 -12.68 32.70
N GLY A 83 19.63 -13.52 33.68
CA GLY A 83 21.00 -13.93 33.97
C GLY A 83 21.66 -14.65 32.80
N CYS A 84 20.95 -15.57 32.14
CA CYS A 84 21.41 -16.24 30.93
C CYS A 84 21.66 -15.23 29.80
N GLN A 85 20.75 -14.26 29.61
CA GLN A 85 20.88 -13.23 28.59
C GLN A 85 22.09 -12.31 28.83
N LEU A 86 22.36 -11.95 30.09
CA LEU A 86 23.52 -11.16 30.49
C LEU A 86 24.83 -11.94 30.37
N LEU A 87 24.82 -13.25 30.64
CA LEU A 87 25.98 -14.11 30.47
C LEU A 87 26.43 -14.14 29.00
N VAL A 88 25.48 -14.33 28.07
CA VAL A 88 25.77 -14.29 26.62
C VAL A 88 26.35 -12.94 26.21
N PHE A 89 25.83 -11.84 26.77
CA PHE A 89 26.37 -10.51 26.52
C PHE A 89 27.80 -10.35 27.06
N MET A 90 28.06 -10.83 28.27
CA MET A 90 29.37 -10.74 28.93
C MET A 90 30.46 -11.53 28.18
N VAL A 91 30.13 -12.71 27.64
CA VAL A 91 31.06 -13.51 26.81
C VAL A 91 31.51 -12.74 25.56
N ARG A 92 30.68 -11.84 25.02
CA ARG A 92 31.02 -11.02 23.85
C ARG A 92 31.90 -9.81 24.18
N ALA A 93 32.07 -9.48 25.47
CA ALA A 93 33.06 -8.57 26.07
C ALA A 93 33.37 -7.27 25.29
N ARG A 94 32.36 -6.61 24.74
CA ARG A 94 32.52 -5.27 24.12
C ARG A 94 31.74 -4.22 24.92
N TRP A 95 32.45 -3.53 25.80
CA TRP A 95 31.90 -2.54 26.74
C TRP A 95 31.16 -1.38 26.06
N ASP A 96 31.54 -1.02 24.84
CA ASP A 96 30.85 0.02 24.05
C ASP A 96 29.37 -0.30 23.82
N TYR A 97 29.00 -1.59 23.78
CA TYR A 97 27.62 -2.01 23.56
C TYR A 97 26.76 -1.97 24.82
N PHE A 98 27.34 -1.81 26.01
CA PHE A 98 26.58 -1.84 27.26
C PHE A 98 25.64 -0.64 27.38
N LEU A 99 26.12 0.56 27.04
CA LEU A 99 25.28 1.77 27.02
C LEU A 99 24.16 1.68 25.97
N TRP A 100 24.50 1.20 24.77
CA TRP A 100 23.51 0.96 23.70
C TRP A 100 22.51 -0.12 24.08
N PHE A 101 22.91 -1.13 24.85
CA PHE A 101 22.03 -2.18 25.36
C PHE A 101 21.00 -1.62 26.36
N PHE A 102 21.40 -0.73 27.27
CA PHE A 102 20.45 -0.04 28.15
C PHE A 102 19.48 0.86 27.38
N ALA A 103 19.97 1.65 26.42
CA ALA A 103 19.11 2.45 25.55
C ALA A 103 18.13 1.57 24.75
N TYR A 104 18.60 0.41 24.27
CA TYR A 104 17.76 -0.58 23.60
C TYR A 104 16.70 -1.19 24.53
N ILE A 105 17.03 -1.54 25.77
CA ILE A 105 16.04 -2.06 26.72
C ILE A 105 14.97 -1.02 27.08
N ILE A 106 15.36 0.24 27.31
CA ILE A 106 14.41 1.26 27.77
C ILE A 106 13.53 1.77 26.63
N LEU A 107 14.09 2.04 25.45
CA LEU A 107 13.39 2.66 24.32
C LEU A 107 13.05 1.65 23.21
N GLY A 108 13.96 0.73 22.95
CA GLY A 108 13.83 -0.25 21.87
C GLY A 108 12.80 -1.32 22.19
N VAL A 109 12.91 -2.01 23.32
CA VAL A 109 12.01 -3.12 23.69
C VAL A 109 10.52 -2.72 23.66
N PRO A 110 10.06 -1.63 24.28
CA PRO A 110 8.64 -1.24 24.20
C PRO A 110 8.21 -0.89 22.77
N LEU A 111 9.09 -0.28 21.97
CA LEU A 111 8.76 0.08 20.60
C LEU A 111 8.71 -1.15 19.67
N PHE A 112 9.69 -2.03 19.76
CA PHE A 112 9.87 -3.16 18.85
C PHE A 112 9.04 -4.39 19.23
N TYR A 113 8.82 -4.65 20.52
CA TYR A 113 8.10 -5.86 20.96
C TYR A 113 6.62 -5.61 21.24
N PHE A 114 6.22 -4.35 21.47
CA PHE A 114 4.82 -4.02 21.77
C PHE A 114 4.20 -3.14 20.68
N ALA A 115 4.74 -1.94 20.45
CA ALA A 115 4.09 -0.96 19.57
C ALA A 115 4.05 -1.40 18.10
N LEU A 116 5.17 -1.87 17.55
CA LEU A 116 5.26 -2.28 16.14
C LEU A 116 4.42 -3.53 15.80
N PRO A 117 4.47 -4.63 16.58
CA PRO A 117 3.62 -5.79 16.33
C PRO A 117 2.13 -5.45 16.46
N LEU A 118 1.73 -4.76 17.53
CA LEU A 118 0.33 -4.39 17.75
C LEU A 118 -0.21 -3.49 16.64
N TYR A 119 0.58 -2.50 16.20
CA TYR A 119 0.21 -1.63 15.09
C TYR A 119 0.06 -2.40 13.77
N ALA A 120 0.94 -3.37 13.51
CA ALA A 120 0.89 -4.19 12.30
C ALA A 120 -0.34 -5.09 12.25
N PHE A 121 -0.72 -5.70 13.38
CA PHE A 121 -1.94 -6.51 13.47
C PHE A 121 -3.22 -5.67 13.41
N TRP A 122 -3.23 -4.48 14.01
CA TRP A 122 -4.39 -3.58 13.94
C TRP A 122 -4.70 -3.09 12.52
N HIS A 123 -3.66 -2.98 11.68
CA HIS A 123 -3.78 -2.53 10.29
C HIS A 123 -3.45 -3.66 9.30
N MET A 124 -3.70 -4.91 9.69
CA MET A 124 -3.39 -6.08 8.88
C MET A 124 -4.22 -6.11 7.57
N ASP A 125 -5.44 -5.55 7.63
CA ASP A 125 -6.38 -5.47 6.51
C ASP A 125 -6.27 -4.18 5.66
N ASP A 126 -5.29 -3.31 5.94
CA ASP A 126 -5.07 -2.08 5.15
C ASP A 126 -4.47 -2.39 3.77
N LEU A 127 -5.33 -2.80 2.83
CA LEU A 127 -5.01 -3.00 1.41
C LEU A 127 -4.85 -1.67 0.67
N SER A 128 -3.93 -0.82 1.13
CA SER A 128 -3.45 0.36 0.38
C SER A 128 -2.57 0.00 -0.83
N TRP A 129 -2.43 -1.30 -1.13
CA TRP A 129 -1.72 -1.82 -2.29
C TRP A 129 -2.58 -1.59 -3.53
N GLY A 130 -2.39 -0.44 -4.19
CA GLY A 130 -3.12 -0.09 -5.42
C GLY A 130 -3.53 1.38 -5.53
N GLN A 131 -3.52 2.14 -4.43
CA GLN A 131 -3.86 3.57 -4.46
C GLN A 131 -2.76 4.46 -5.10
N THR A 132 -1.62 3.89 -5.50
CA THR A 132 -0.57 4.58 -6.28
C THR A 132 -0.92 4.76 -7.76
N ARG A 133 -2.06 4.21 -8.20
CA ARG A 133 -2.75 4.57 -9.43
C ARG A 133 -4.18 4.97 -9.09
N ARG A 134 -4.35 6.09 -8.40
CA ARG A 134 -5.52 6.92 -8.72
C ARG A 134 -5.24 7.46 -10.10
N VAL A 135 -5.78 6.73 -11.06
CA VAL A 135 -5.71 7.10 -12.44
C VAL A 135 -6.72 8.25 -12.57
N ASP A 136 -6.27 9.50 -12.46
CA ASP A 136 -7.06 10.68 -12.87
C ASP A 136 -7.26 10.70 -14.41
N VAL A 137 -7.25 9.53 -15.06
CA VAL A 137 -7.55 9.34 -16.47
C VAL A 137 -9.03 9.55 -16.70
N THR A 138 -9.91 9.35 -15.72
CA THR A 138 -11.34 9.64 -15.95
C THR A 138 -11.54 11.11 -16.28
N ASP A 139 -10.95 12.03 -15.52
CA ASP A 139 -11.14 13.48 -15.77
C ASP A 139 -10.32 13.96 -16.96
N SER A 140 -9.06 13.53 -17.09
CA SER A 140 -8.21 13.96 -18.23
C SER A 140 -8.62 13.34 -19.58
N VAL A 141 -9.17 12.13 -19.61
CA VAL A 141 -9.71 11.52 -20.83
C VAL A 141 -11.11 12.01 -21.14
N LEU A 142 -11.95 12.33 -20.14
CA LEU A 142 -13.20 13.06 -20.41
C LEU A 142 -12.89 14.41 -21.04
N ASP A 143 -12.00 15.21 -20.45
CA ASP A 143 -11.63 16.53 -20.99
C ASP A 143 -11.08 16.41 -22.41
N SER A 144 -10.18 15.45 -22.66
CA SER A 144 -9.63 15.22 -24.00
C SER A 144 -10.67 14.75 -25.02
N ALA A 145 -11.67 13.98 -24.58
CA ALA A 145 -12.76 13.49 -25.44
C ALA A 145 -13.77 14.60 -25.74
N VAL A 146 -14.10 15.43 -24.76
CA VAL A 146 -14.99 16.59 -24.90
C VAL A 146 -14.37 17.64 -25.83
N ASP A 147 -13.07 17.91 -25.70
CA ASP A 147 -12.33 18.82 -26.58
C ASP A 147 -12.30 18.29 -28.03
N ALA A 148 -12.09 16.99 -28.21
CA ALA A 148 -12.09 16.36 -29.53
C ALA A 148 -13.49 16.37 -30.19
N GLU A 149 -14.56 16.17 -29.41
CA GLU A 149 -15.94 16.25 -29.90
C GLU A 149 -16.31 17.68 -30.32
N GLY A 150 -15.93 18.69 -29.52
CA GLY A 150 -16.11 20.10 -29.83
C GLY A 150 -15.42 20.51 -31.14
N ALA A 151 -14.14 20.15 -31.31
CA ALA A 151 -13.38 20.44 -32.53
C ALA A 151 -13.95 19.73 -33.77
N MET A 152 -14.49 18.51 -33.62
CA MET A 152 -15.15 17.82 -34.73
C MET A 152 -16.48 18.48 -35.12
N LYS A 153 -17.25 18.98 -34.16
CA LYS A 153 -18.51 19.66 -34.43
C LYS A 153 -18.27 20.97 -35.19
N GLU A 154 -17.30 21.77 -34.76
CA GLU A 154 -16.90 23.01 -35.44
C GLU A 154 -16.45 22.75 -36.89
N ARG A 155 -15.64 21.72 -37.13
CA ARG A 155 -15.23 21.33 -38.49
C ARG A 155 -16.41 20.88 -39.36
N ARG A 156 -17.42 20.21 -38.79
CA ARG A 156 -18.63 19.79 -39.53
C ARG A 156 -19.47 20.99 -39.93
N GLU A 157 -19.63 21.97 -39.05
CA GLU A 157 -20.36 23.22 -39.33
C GLU A 157 -19.65 24.03 -40.42
N LEU A 158 -18.32 24.16 -40.37
CA LEU A 158 -17.53 24.82 -41.43
C LEU A 158 -17.63 24.09 -42.79
N ALA A 159 -17.57 22.75 -42.78
CA ALA A 159 -17.71 21.96 -44.01
C ALA A 159 -19.13 21.99 -44.60
N GLN A 160 -20.14 22.22 -43.77
CA GLN A 160 -21.52 22.38 -44.23
C GLN A 160 -21.73 23.79 -44.81
N GLY A 161 -21.34 24.84 -44.08
CA GLY A 161 -21.43 26.21 -44.59
C GLY A 161 -20.62 26.44 -45.88
N GLY A 162 -19.46 25.79 -46.02
CA GLY A 162 -18.68 25.83 -47.26
C GLY A 162 -19.39 25.20 -48.46
N ARG A 163 -20.07 24.07 -48.26
CA ARG A 163 -20.86 23.40 -49.32
C ARG A 163 -22.10 24.22 -49.70
N ASP A 164 -22.73 24.86 -48.73
CA ASP A 164 -23.89 25.72 -48.97
C ASP A 164 -23.48 26.95 -49.80
N THR A 165 -22.34 27.56 -49.47
CA THR A 165 -21.77 28.70 -50.22
C THR A 165 -21.37 28.30 -51.65
N GLU A 166 -20.75 27.13 -51.83
CA GLU A 166 -20.37 26.61 -53.16
C GLU A 166 -21.60 26.30 -54.02
N PHE A 167 -22.67 25.75 -53.42
CA PHE A 167 -23.93 25.50 -54.11
C PHE A 167 -24.64 26.80 -54.51
N GLU A 168 -24.66 27.82 -53.64
CA GLU A 168 -25.22 29.14 -53.95
C GLU A 168 -24.44 29.83 -55.09
N GLY A 169 -23.11 29.73 -55.07
CA GLY A 169 -22.24 30.22 -56.14
C GLY A 169 -22.48 29.52 -57.49
N ALA A 170 -22.69 28.20 -57.47
CA ALA A 170 -23.00 27.44 -58.68
C ALA A 170 -24.37 27.82 -59.27
N MET A 171 -25.39 27.98 -58.42
CA MET A 171 -26.74 28.38 -58.86
C MET A 171 -26.77 29.79 -59.46
N THR A 172 -26.05 30.74 -58.84
CA THR A 172 -25.94 32.10 -59.38
C THR A 172 -25.15 32.15 -60.69
N GLY A 173 -24.11 31.32 -60.83
CA GLY A 173 -23.37 31.17 -62.09
C GLY A 173 -24.19 30.59 -63.24
N VAL A 174 -25.05 29.59 -62.96
CA VAL A 174 -25.97 29.03 -63.95
C VAL A 174 -27.02 30.05 -64.39
N ALA A 175 -27.62 30.79 -63.44
CA ALA A 175 -28.59 31.83 -63.76
C ALA A 175 -28.00 32.94 -64.66
N ALA A 176 -26.77 33.38 -64.39
CA ALA A 176 -26.08 34.36 -65.23
C ALA A 176 -25.75 33.82 -66.64
N GLY A 177 -25.44 32.51 -66.74
CA GLY A 177 -25.18 31.85 -68.02
C GLY A 177 -26.43 31.72 -68.89
N ASP A 178 -27.59 31.40 -68.27
CA ASP A 178 -28.87 31.32 -68.97
C ASP A 178 -29.33 32.70 -69.45
N GLU A 179 -29.14 33.77 -68.65
CA GLU A 179 -29.43 35.14 -69.09
C GLU A 179 -28.59 35.55 -70.31
N GLN A 180 -27.28 35.28 -70.29
CA GLN A 180 -26.43 35.56 -71.45
C GLN A 180 -26.85 34.76 -72.68
N GLN A 181 -27.17 33.47 -72.53
CA GLN A 181 -27.54 32.64 -73.68
C GLN A 181 -28.88 33.05 -74.30
N ILE A 182 -29.83 33.55 -73.50
CA ILE A 182 -31.08 34.13 -74.00
C ILE A 182 -30.80 35.42 -74.78
N GLU A 183 -29.95 36.31 -74.26
CA GLU A 183 -29.62 37.57 -74.93
C GLU A 183 -28.91 37.36 -76.27
N TYR A 184 -27.97 36.41 -76.36
CA TYR A 184 -27.35 36.04 -77.65
C TYR A 184 -28.34 35.43 -78.64
N ARG A 185 -29.30 34.61 -78.19
CA ARG A 185 -30.29 33.98 -79.08
C ARG A 185 -31.26 35.00 -79.69
N PHE A 186 -31.60 36.07 -78.97
CA PHE A 186 -32.43 37.16 -79.49
C PHE A 186 -31.70 38.04 -80.51
N GLN A 187 -30.37 38.12 -80.45
CA GLN A 187 -29.58 38.92 -81.38
C GLN A 187 -29.49 38.29 -82.79
N ASP A 188 -29.60 36.96 -82.89
CA ASP A 188 -29.52 36.20 -84.14
C ASP A 188 -30.86 36.05 -84.89
N GLU A 189 -31.98 36.50 -84.29
CA GLU A 189 -33.33 36.44 -84.89
C GLU A 189 -33.81 37.75 -85.56
N ILE A 190 -32.92 38.73 -85.82
CA ILE A 190 -33.24 40.03 -86.47
C ILE A 190 -32.38 40.29 -87.71
#